data_AF-A0A919HUB5-F1
#
_entry.id   AF-A0A919HUB5-F1
#
_cell.length_a   1.000
_cell.length_b   1.000
_cell.length_c   1.000
_cell.angle_alpha   90.00
_cell.angle_beta   90.00
_cell.angle_gamma   90.00
#
_symmetry.space_group_name_H-M   'P 1'
#
loop_
_entity.id
_entity.type
_entity.pdbx_description
1 polymer ?
#
loop_
_entity_poly.entity_id
_entity_poly.type
_entity_poly.pdbx_seq_one_letter_code
_entity_poly.pdbx_strand_id
1 'polypeptide(L)'
;MSNRQVLFCHEQAFADQTALLQQLAQRVPGFTPLVVPASRVSVAEAVATYLFNSQLLSRADGSMALILPQEAQEHAGVWEYLNELLAGDNPIADLRVFDLRESMANGGGPACLRLRVVLTAEEYQAVNPHVLMNDTLFATLNDWVDRYYRDRLTRADLADPQLLREGRDALDRLTKILQLGSVYPFQQ
;
A
#
# COMPACT_ATOMS: atom_id res chain seq x y z
N MET A 1 -8.36 5.87 -5.78
CA MET A 1 -7.74 4.56 -6.07
C MET A 1 -8.67 3.69 -6.91
N SER A 2 -8.15 2.75 -7.69
CA SER A 2 -8.95 1.88 -8.56
C SER A 2 -8.59 0.41 -8.39
N ASN A 3 -9.53 -0.49 -8.64
CA ASN A 3 -9.31 -1.92 -8.79
C ASN A 3 -10.43 -2.51 -9.65
N ARG A 4 -10.08 -3.31 -10.65
CA ARG A 4 -11.04 -3.84 -11.64
C ARG A 4 -11.94 -2.72 -12.19
N GLN A 5 -13.26 -2.86 -12.10
CA GLN A 5 -14.27 -1.90 -12.54
C GLN A 5 -14.54 -0.76 -11.54
N VAL A 6 -13.95 -0.80 -10.34
CA VAL A 6 -14.21 0.16 -9.25
C VAL A 6 -13.21 1.31 -9.27
N LEU A 7 -13.74 2.53 -9.16
CA LEU A 7 -12.97 3.74 -8.83
C LEU A 7 -13.48 4.30 -7.50
N PHE A 8 -12.68 4.19 -6.45
CA PHE A 8 -12.95 4.77 -5.13
C PHE A 8 -12.21 6.11 -5.00
N CYS A 9 -12.93 7.22 -4.95
CA CYS A 9 -12.35 8.56 -4.94
C CYS A 9 -13.19 9.55 -4.14
N HIS A 10 -12.57 10.67 -3.74
CA HIS A 10 -13.27 11.80 -3.15
C HIS A 10 -14.11 12.54 -4.21
N GLU A 11 -15.16 13.28 -3.83
CA GLU A 11 -15.97 14.07 -4.77
C GLU A 11 -15.20 15.23 -5.42
N GLN A 12 -14.12 15.67 -4.76
CA GLN A 12 -13.22 16.72 -5.23
C GLN A 12 -11.89 16.15 -5.78
N ALA A 13 -11.86 14.89 -6.24
CA ALA A 13 -10.62 14.24 -6.67
C ALA A 13 -10.12 14.71 -8.05
N PHE A 14 -11.02 15.13 -8.94
CA PHE A 14 -10.70 15.53 -10.31
C PHE A 14 -11.29 16.89 -10.67
N ALA A 15 -10.61 17.65 -11.53
CA ALA A 15 -11.05 18.99 -11.94
C ALA A 15 -12.41 19.01 -12.65
N ASP A 16 -12.67 18.04 -13.54
CA ASP A 16 -13.98 17.79 -14.14
C ASP A 16 -14.41 16.34 -13.88
N GLN A 17 -14.73 16.07 -12.61
CA GLN A 17 -15.06 14.73 -12.15
C GLN A 17 -16.32 14.18 -12.83
N THR A 18 -17.34 15.01 -13.06
CA THR A 18 -18.58 14.58 -13.71
C THR A 18 -18.33 14.09 -15.13
N ALA A 19 -17.61 14.85 -15.95
CA ALA A 19 -17.29 14.42 -17.31
C ALA A 19 -16.42 13.16 -17.32
N LEU A 20 -15.43 13.07 -16.42
CA LEU A 20 -14.58 11.89 -16.30
C LEU A 20 -15.38 10.63 -15.96
N LEU A 21 -16.25 10.69 -14.95
CA LEU A 21 -17.05 9.53 -14.53
C LEU A 21 -18.02 9.09 -15.63
N GLN A 22 -18.61 10.03 -16.38
CA GLN A 22 -19.45 9.71 -17.55
C GLN A 22 -18.66 9.01 -18.65
N GLN A 23 -17.45 9.48 -18.97
CA GLN A 23 -16.59 8.85 -19.95
C GLN A 23 -16.17 7.43 -19.53
N LEU A 24 -15.86 7.22 -18.25
CA LEU A 24 -15.53 5.91 -17.72
C LEU A 24 -16.73 4.96 -17.78
N ALA A 25 -17.93 5.43 -17.43
CA ALA A 25 -19.16 4.63 -17.52
C ALA A 25 -19.45 4.15 -18.95
N GLN A 26 -19.11 4.95 -19.97
CA GLN A 26 -19.29 4.57 -21.38
C GLN A 26 -18.22 3.60 -21.89
N ARG A 27 -17.02 3.62 -21.31
CA ARG A 27 -15.85 2.90 -21.86
C ARG A 27 -15.44 1.67 -21.05
N VAL A 28 -15.86 1.57 -19.81
CA VAL A 28 -15.51 0.47 -18.90
C VAL A 28 -16.80 -0.30 -18.55
N PRO A 29 -16.99 -1.52 -19.12
CA PRO A 29 -18.15 -2.34 -18.79
C PRO A 29 -18.26 -2.60 -17.28
N GLY A 30 -19.44 -2.37 -16.71
CA GLY A 30 -19.69 -2.55 -15.27
C GLY A 30 -19.01 -1.51 -14.38
N PHE A 31 -18.56 -0.38 -14.92
CA PHE A 31 -17.93 0.69 -14.13
C PHE A 31 -18.75 1.06 -12.91
N THR A 32 -18.11 1.01 -11.74
CA THR A 32 -18.74 1.26 -10.44
C THR A 32 -17.98 2.38 -9.71
N PRO A 33 -18.41 3.64 -9.81
CA PRO A 33 -17.79 4.73 -9.07
C PRO A 33 -18.25 4.70 -7.60
N LEU A 34 -17.30 4.75 -6.68
CA LEU A 34 -17.54 4.95 -5.25
C LEU A 34 -17.00 6.33 -4.88
N VAL A 35 -17.89 7.32 -4.90
CA VAL A 35 -17.54 8.73 -4.67
C VAL A 35 -17.86 9.11 -3.23
N VAL A 36 -16.85 9.54 -2.48
CA VAL A 36 -17.00 10.02 -1.10
C VAL A 36 -17.35 11.51 -1.11
N PRO A 37 -18.53 11.90 -0.60
CA PRO A 37 -18.89 13.31 -0.53
C PRO A 37 -18.13 14.02 0.61
N ALA A 38 -17.78 15.29 0.41
CA ALA A 38 -17.06 16.11 1.38
C ALA A 38 -17.90 16.38 2.64
N SER A 39 -19.22 16.21 2.56
CA SER A 39 -20.13 16.24 3.71
C SER A 39 -19.98 15.03 4.64
N ARG A 40 -19.36 13.94 4.17
CA ARG A 40 -19.08 12.74 4.97
C ARG A 40 -17.63 12.63 5.37
N VAL A 41 -16.71 12.93 4.45
CA VAL A 41 -15.26 12.98 4.72
C VAL A 41 -14.71 14.16 3.94
N SER A 42 -14.26 15.20 4.62
CA SER A 42 -13.61 16.35 4.01
C SER A 42 -12.24 15.99 3.42
N VAL A 43 -11.70 16.86 2.54
CA VAL A 43 -10.34 16.69 2.00
C VAL A 43 -9.30 16.66 3.11
N ALA A 44 -9.46 17.48 4.16
CA ALA A 44 -8.54 17.52 5.29
C ALA A 44 -8.50 16.17 6.03
N GLU A 45 -9.67 15.57 6.28
CA GLU A 45 -9.78 14.24 6.90
C GLU A 45 -9.23 13.14 5.99
N ALA A 46 -9.49 13.23 4.68
CA ALA A 46 -8.95 12.28 3.70
C ALA A 46 -7.41 12.30 3.66
N VAL A 47 -6.79 13.48 3.80
CA VAL A 47 -5.33 13.65 3.91
C VAL A 47 -4.82 13.15 5.26
N ALA A 48 -5.49 13.49 6.37
CA ALA A 48 -5.04 13.11 7.71
C ALA A 48 -5.10 11.60 7.95
N THR A 49 -6.10 10.93 7.38
CA THR A 49 -6.34 9.49 7.59
C THR A 49 -5.78 8.59 6.50
N TYR A 50 -5.28 9.17 5.40
CA TYR A 50 -4.80 8.43 4.24
C TYR A 50 -5.86 7.46 3.66
N LEU A 51 -7.15 7.76 3.81
CA LEU A 51 -8.26 6.92 3.36
C LEU A 51 -8.09 6.42 1.92
N PHE A 52 -7.72 7.31 0.99
CA PHE A 52 -7.54 6.97 -0.43
C PHE A 52 -6.16 6.43 -0.78
N ASN A 53 -5.25 6.37 0.20
CA ASN A 53 -3.98 5.65 0.11
C ASN A 53 -4.13 4.19 0.61
N SER A 54 -5.34 3.66 0.64
CA SER A 54 -5.60 2.25 0.90
C SER A 54 -5.30 1.37 -0.32
N GLN A 55 -5.27 0.05 -0.11
CA GLN A 55 -5.29 -0.92 -1.22
C GLN A 55 -6.70 -1.47 -1.38
N LEU A 56 -7.16 -1.60 -2.63
CA LEU A 56 -8.42 -2.27 -2.96
C LEU A 56 -8.07 -3.60 -3.65
N LEU A 57 -8.33 -4.70 -2.97
CA LEU A 57 -7.93 -6.04 -3.41
C LEU A 57 -9.15 -6.84 -3.83
N SER A 58 -9.04 -7.58 -4.94
CA SER A 58 -10.11 -8.50 -5.37
C SER A 58 -9.99 -9.83 -4.64
N ARG A 59 -11.11 -10.40 -4.23
CA ARG A 59 -11.23 -11.76 -3.69
C ARG A 59 -11.70 -12.71 -4.79
N ALA A 60 -11.57 -14.02 -4.57
CA ALA A 60 -11.91 -15.04 -5.57
C ALA A 60 -13.41 -15.07 -5.92
N ASP A 61 -14.27 -14.65 -4.99
CA ASP A 61 -15.72 -14.52 -5.16
C ASP A 61 -16.15 -13.22 -5.88
N GLY A 62 -15.20 -12.36 -6.26
CA GLY A 62 -15.46 -11.08 -6.92
C GLY A 62 -15.68 -9.90 -5.97
N SER A 63 -15.84 -10.15 -4.67
CA SER A 63 -15.86 -9.09 -3.66
C SER A 63 -14.49 -8.45 -3.48
N MET A 64 -14.42 -7.34 -2.75
CA MET A 64 -13.20 -6.57 -2.53
C MET A 64 -12.92 -6.35 -1.04
N ALA A 65 -11.63 -6.32 -0.70
CA ALA A 65 -11.13 -5.92 0.61
C ALA A 65 -10.42 -4.58 0.53
N LEU A 66 -10.65 -3.71 1.50
CA LEU A 66 -9.98 -2.43 1.65
C LEU A 66 -8.90 -2.53 2.74
N ILE A 67 -7.64 -2.30 2.36
CA ILE A 67 -6.48 -2.32 3.26
C ILE A 67 -6.15 -0.90 3.68
N LEU A 68 -6.38 -0.58 4.94
CA LEU A 68 -6.37 0.77 5.51
C LEU A 68 -5.23 0.95 6.53
N PRO A 69 -4.72 2.17 6.69
CA PRO A 69 -3.85 2.50 7.82
C PRO A 69 -4.67 2.68 9.11
N GLN A 70 -4.02 2.57 10.27
CA GLN A 70 -4.65 2.68 11.59
C GLN A 70 -5.35 4.04 11.82
N GLU A 71 -4.82 5.12 11.24
CA GLU A 71 -5.36 6.47 11.32
C GLU A 71 -6.80 6.56 10.76
N ALA A 72 -7.14 5.74 9.77
CA ALA A 72 -8.51 5.67 9.23
C ALA A 72 -9.50 5.01 10.19
N GLN A 73 -9.03 4.12 11.07
CA GLN A 73 -9.85 3.51 12.12
C GLN A 73 -9.99 4.42 13.35
N GLU A 74 -8.91 5.13 13.70
CA GLU A 74 -8.90 6.03 14.86
C GLU A 74 -9.75 7.30 14.64
N HIS A 75 -9.90 7.73 13.39
CA HIS A 75 -10.73 8.88 13.05
C HIS A 75 -12.21 8.51 12.96
N ALA A 76 -12.98 8.83 14.01
CA ALA A 76 -14.39 8.43 14.16
C ALA A 76 -15.26 8.64 12.92
N GLY A 77 -15.24 9.85 12.31
CA GLY A 77 -16.08 10.14 11.13
C GLY A 77 -15.70 9.35 9.87
N VAL A 78 -14.40 9.05 9.69
CA VAL A 78 -13.91 8.25 8.55
C VAL A 78 -14.23 6.79 8.78
N TRP A 79 -14.05 6.30 10.01
CA TRP A 79 -14.41 4.94 10.35
C TRP A 79 -15.92 4.68 10.26
N GLU A 80 -16.75 5.63 10.68
CA GLU A 80 -18.20 5.57 10.49
C GLU A 80 -18.56 5.47 9.00
N TYR A 81 -18.00 6.36 8.17
CA TYR A 81 -18.19 6.29 6.71
C TYR A 81 -17.75 4.95 6.11
N LEU A 82 -16.60 4.42 6.55
CA LEU A 82 -16.10 3.12 6.07
C LEU A 82 -17.03 1.96 6.45
N ASN A 83 -17.65 1.98 7.63
CA ASN A 83 -18.60 0.96 8.03
C ASN A 83 -19.94 1.09 7.28
N GLU A 84 -20.39 2.31 6.97
CA GLU A 84 -21.52 2.52 6.07
C GLU A 84 -21.23 1.99 4.67
N LEU A 85 -20.02 2.27 4.15
CA LEU A 85 -19.55 1.75 2.87
C LEU A 85 -19.52 0.21 2.88
N LEU A 86 -19.03 -0.41 3.96
CA LEU A 86 -19.00 -1.86 4.13
C LEU A 86 -20.42 -2.49 4.18
N ALA A 87 -21.39 -1.79 4.78
CA ALA A 87 -22.76 -2.26 4.89
C ALA A 87 -23.61 -1.99 3.63
N GLY A 88 -23.14 -1.10 2.74
CA GLY A 88 -23.85 -0.70 1.52
C GLY A 88 -23.80 -1.75 0.41
N ASP A 89 -24.64 -1.57 -0.61
CA ASP A 89 -24.67 -2.42 -1.80
C ASP A 89 -23.55 -2.03 -2.79
N ASN A 90 -22.34 -2.55 -2.55
CA ASN A 90 -21.19 -2.33 -3.41
C ASN A 90 -20.16 -3.48 -3.27
N PRO A 91 -19.10 -3.51 -4.11
CA PRO A 91 -18.13 -4.61 -4.08
C PRO A 91 -17.28 -4.72 -2.80
N ILE A 92 -17.19 -3.71 -1.94
CA ILE A 92 -16.34 -3.74 -0.74
C ILE A 92 -17.04 -4.52 0.38
N ALA A 93 -16.47 -5.66 0.76
CA ALA A 93 -17.06 -6.60 1.74
C ALA A 93 -16.13 -6.92 2.92
N ASP A 94 -14.93 -6.32 2.98
CA ASP A 94 -13.95 -6.55 4.05
C ASP A 94 -13.11 -5.28 4.27
N LEU A 95 -12.89 -4.91 5.52
CA LEU A 95 -11.99 -3.83 5.93
C LEU A 95 -10.86 -4.43 6.76
N ARG A 96 -9.61 -4.19 6.36
CA ARG A 96 -8.43 -4.65 7.10
C ARG A 96 -7.54 -3.48 7.44
N VAL A 97 -7.25 -3.33 8.72
CA VAL A 97 -6.44 -2.22 9.25
C VAL A 97 -5.06 -2.73 9.60
N PHE A 98 -4.03 -1.96 9.25
CA PHE A 98 -2.64 -2.23 9.59
C PHE A 98 -1.99 -1.01 10.25
N ASP A 99 -1.18 -1.27 11.27
CA ASP A 99 -0.32 -0.26 11.89
C ASP A 99 0.90 -0.03 10.98
N LEU A 100 0.98 1.18 10.41
CA LEU A 100 2.06 1.62 9.54
C LEU A 100 2.64 2.96 10.01
N ARG A 101 2.58 3.26 11.32
CA ARG A 101 2.90 4.57 11.90
C ARG A 101 4.24 5.15 11.44
N GLU A 102 5.29 4.34 11.35
CA GLU A 102 6.62 4.78 10.89
C GLU A 102 6.62 5.30 9.44
N SER A 103 5.86 4.64 8.56
CA SER A 103 5.72 5.05 7.16
C SER A 103 4.76 6.23 7.04
N MET A 104 3.65 6.19 7.79
CA MET A 104 2.65 7.26 7.84
C MET A 104 3.23 8.58 8.35
N ALA A 105 4.15 8.55 9.32
CA ALA A 105 4.88 9.72 9.81
C ALA A 105 5.68 10.44 8.71
N ASN A 106 6.04 9.73 7.64
CA ASN A 106 6.69 10.28 6.44
C ASN A 106 5.74 10.35 5.22
N GLY A 107 4.43 10.23 5.44
CA GLY A 107 3.42 10.36 4.41
C GLY A 107 3.28 9.16 3.47
N GLY A 108 3.66 7.96 3.91
CA GLY A 108 3.47 6.71 3.17
C GLY A 108 2.42 5.80 3.82
N GLY A 109 1.25 5.66 3.21
CA GLY A 109 0.25 4.67 3.64
C GLY A 109 0.37 3.33 2.90
N PRO A 110 -0.62 2.43 3.06
CA PRO A 110 -0.59 1.08 2.50
C PRO A 110 -0.35 1.01 0.99
N ALA A 111 -0.86 1.98 0.23
CA ALA A 111 -0.69 2.06 -1.22
C ALA A 111 0.68 2.60 -1.64
N CYS A 112 1.34 3.41 -0.80
CA CYS A 112 2.67 3.94 -1.12
C CYS A 112 3.76 2.85 -1.04
N LEU A 113 3.57 1.85 -0.17
CA LEU A 113 4.54 0.78 0.08
C LEU A 113 4.50 -0.37 -0.94
N ARG A 114 3.78 -0.22 -2.06
CA ARG A 114 3.56 -1.31 -3.02
C ARG A 114 3.50 -0.86 -4.46
N LEU A 115 3.96 -1.74 -5.35
CA LEU A 115 3.78 -1.65 -6.79
C LEU A 115 2.80 -2.74 -7.25
N ARG A 116 1.80 -2.37 -8.06
CA ARG A 116 0.87 -3.33 -8.67
C ARG A 116 1.41 -3.78 -10.01
N VAL A 117 1.66 -5.08 -10.17
CA VAL A 117 2.12 -5.70 -11.41
C VAL A 117 1.15 -6.83 -11.74
N VAL A 118 0.42 -6.70 -12.85
CA VAL A 118 -0.46 -7.77 -13.35
C VAL A 118 0.40 -8.71 -14.18
N LEU A 119 0.38 -9.99 -13.84
CA LEU A 119 1.18 -11.02 -14.50
C LEU A 119 0.26 -12.17 -14.93
N THR A 120 0.51 -12.72 -16.10
CA THR A 120 0.02 -14.04 -16.50
C THR A 120 0.73 -15.14 -15.69
N ALA A 121 0.23 -16.37 -15.79
CA ALA A 121 0.87 -17.50 -15.13
C ALA A 121 2.33 -17.70 -15.61
N GLU A 122 2.60 -17.53 -16.90
CA GLU A 122 3.94 -17.65 -17.48
C GLU A 122 4.88 -16.55 -16.97
N GLU A 123 4.43 -15.29 -17.02
CA GLU A 123 5.24 -14.16 -16.52
C GLU A 123 5.49 -14.27 -15.01
N TYR A 124 4.52 -14.79 -14.24
CA TYR A 124 4.70 -15.06 -12.81
C TYR A 124 5.80 -16.09 -12.55
N GLN A 125 5.89 -17.15 -13.36
CA GLN A 125 6.98 -18.12 -13.25
C GLN A 125 8.36 -17.57 -13.64
N ALA A 126 8.39 -16.49 -14.44
CA ALA A 126 9.62 -15.82 -14.83
C ALA A 126 10.14 -14.81 -13.78
N VAL A 127 9.32 -14.45 -12.77
CA VAL A 127 9.76 -13.60 -11.66
C VAL A 127 10.82 -14.35 -10.85
N ASN A 128 11.83 -13.63 -10.35
CA ASN A 128 12.78 -14.19 -9.41
C ASN A 128 12.04 -14.79 -8.20
N PRO A 129 12.04 -16.12 -7.99
CA PRO A 129 11.23 -16.74 -6.95
C PRO A 129 11.68 -16.33 -5.54
N HIS A 130 12.91 -15.84 -5.38
CA HIS A 130 13.48 -15.42 -4.10
C HIS A 130 12.95 -14.08 -3.59
N VAL A 131 12.12 -13.37 -4.38
CA VAL A 131 11.41 -12.17 -3.93
C VAL A 131 9.91 -12.39 -3.70
N LEU A 132 9.40 -13.60 -3.99
CA LEU A 132 7.99 -13.95 -3.78
C LEU A 132 7.75 -14.29 -2.31
N MET A 133 6.87 -13.54 -1.66
CA MET A 133 6.60 -13.69 -0.23
C MET A 133 6.04 -15.07 0.11
N ASN A 134 6.59 -15.68 1.15
CA ASN A 134 6.17 -16.94 1.75
C ASN A 134 6.70 -16.99 3.20
N ASP A 135 6.31 -18.01 3.98
CA ASP A 135 6.69 -18.12 5.40
C ASP A 135 8.22 -18.12 5.61
N THR A 136 8.96 -18.81 4.74
CA THR A 136 10.43 -18.86 4.81
C THR A 136 11.06 -17.50 4.57
N LEU A 137 10.65 -16.79 3.51
CA LEU A 137 11.18 -15.47 3.19
C LEU A 137 10.77 -14.46 4.27
N PHE A 138 9.53 -14.54 4.76
CA PHE A 138 9.05 -13.70 5.86
C PHE A 138 9.92 -13.84 7.11
N ALA A 139 10.13 -15.07 7.60
CA ALA A 139 10.98 -15.32 8.76
C ALA A 139 12.43 -14.86 8.52
N THR A 140 12.98 -15.16 7.34
CA THR A 140 14.36 -14.77 6.97
C THR A 140 14.55 -13.26 6.95
N LEU A 141 13.56 -12.52 6.44
CA LEU A 141 13.62 -11.05 6.40
C LEU A 141 13.47 -10.45 7.79
N ASN A 142 12.63 -11.02 8.67
CA ASN A 142 12.54 -10.55 10.05
C ASN A 142 13.87 -10.79 10.81
N ASP A 143 14.47 -11.98 10.71
CA ASP A 143 15.78 -12.25 11.31
C ASP A 143 16.87 -11.32 10.78
N TRP A 144 16.80 -10.96 9.49
CA TRP A 144 17.69 -9.98 8.88
C TRP A 144 17.46 -8.57 9.43
N VAL A 145 16.20 -8.15 9.59
CA VAL A 145 15.86 -6.87 10.23
C VAL A 145 16.40 -6.83 11.66
N ASP A 146 16.10 -7.83 12.49
CA ASP A 146 16.51 -7.89 13.90
C ASP A 146 18.03 -7.84 14.08
N ARG A 147 18.79 -8.32 13.09
CA ARG A 147 20.25 -8.31 13.12
C ARG A 147 20.87 -6.96 12.78
N TYR A 148 20.26 -6.18 11.90
CA TYR A 148 20.91 -5.02 11.28
C TYR A 148 20.22 -3.69 11.57
N TYR A 149 18.93 -3.69 11.92
CA TYR A 149 18.18 -2.45 12.12
C TYR A 149 18.35 -1.97 13.56
N ARG A 150 18.58 -0.66 13.70
CA ARG A 150 18.55 0.01 15.00
C ARG A 150 17.10 0.28 15.37
N ASP A 151 16.79 0.16 16.66
CA ASP A 151 15.49 0.52 17.24
C ASP A 151 15.29 2.04 17.35
N ARG A 152 16.38 2.81 17.23
CA ARG A 152 16.37 4.28 17.19
C ARG A 152 17.40 4.81 16.20
N LEU A 153 16.97 5.78 15.39
CA LEU A 153 17.85 6.52 14.48
C LEU A 153 17.48 8.00 14.47
N THR A 154 18.49 8.87 14.56
CA THR A 154 18.36 10.31 14.45
C THR A 154 19.23 10.85 13.32
N ARG A 155 19.03 12.11 12.93
CA ARG A 155 19.84 12.76 11.91
C ARG A 155 21.35 12.78 12.25
N ALA A 156 21.70 12.88 13.54
CA ALA A 156 23.10 12.89 13.97
C ALA A 156 23.79 11.54 13.74
N ASP A 157 23.05 10.44 13.89
CA ASP A 157 23.56 9.09 13.71
C ASP A 157 23.91 8.79 12.25
N LEU A 158 23.41 9.58 11.29
CA LEU A 158 23.79 9.46 9.88
C LEU A 158 25.28 9.75 9.62
N ALA A 159 25.94 10.45 10.55
CA ALA A 159 27.38 10.72 10.48
C ALA A 159 28.23 9.58 11.09
N ASP A 160 27.61 8.60 11.75
CA ASP A 160 28.30 7.47 12.36
C ASP A 160 28.87 6.53 11.28
N PRO A 161 30.20 6.37 11.17
CA PRO A 161 30.79 5.47 10.19
C PRO A 161 30.42 4.00 10.44
N GLN A 162 30.00 3.63 11.64
CA GLN A 162 29.51 2.30 11.94
C GLN A 162 28.18 2.01 11.23
N LEU A 163 27.25 2.98 11.19
CA LEU A 163 25.98 2.85 10.47
C LEU A 163 26.20 2.54 8.98
N LEU A 164 27.21 3.19 8.37
CA LEU A 164 27.57 2.93 6.98
C LEU A 164 28.06 1.49 6.75
N ARG A 165 28.87 0.94 7.68
CA ARG A 165 29.36 -0.44 7.60
C ARG A 165 28.21 -1.43 7.78
N GLU A 166 27.38 -1.23 8.80
CA GLU A 166 26.19 -2.02 9.08
C GLU A 166 25.26 -2.06 7.85
N GLY A 167 25.01 -0.91 7.22
CA GLY A 167 24.19 -0.81 6.02
C GLY A 167 24.77 -1.58 4.82
N ARG A 168 26.08 -1.51 4.59
CA ARG A 168 26.71 -2.28 3.50
C ARG A 168 26.66 -3.78 3.74
N ASP A 169 27.00 -4.22 4.95
CA ASP A 169 26.94 -5.63 5.32
C ASP A 169 25.49 -6.18 5.25
N ALA A 170 24.53 -5.37 5.69
CA ALA A 170 23.11 -5.70 5.61
C ALA A 170 22.66 -5.87 4.15
N LEU A 171 22.99 -4.93 3.26
CA LEU A 171 22.64 -5.00 1.85
C LEU A 171 23.33 -6.16 1.13
N ASP A 172 24.60 -6.43 1.42
CA ASP A 172 25.33 -7.61 0.92
C ASP A 172 24.67 -8.92 1.35
N ARG A 173 24.15 -8.97 2.57
CA ARG A 173 23.41 -10.13 3.04
C ARG A 173 22.06 -10.24 2.34
N LEU A 174 21.36 -9.12 2.15
CA LEU A 174 20.05 -9.08 1.51
C LEU A 174 20.11 -9.50 0.04
N THR A 175 21.11 -9.06 -0.74
CA THR A 175 21.25 -9.51 -2.14
C THR A 175 21.50 -11.01 -2.25
N LYS A 176 22.16 -11.62 -1.26
CA LYS A 176 22.33 -13.07 -1.18
C LYS A 176 21.03 -13.78 -0.81
N ILE A 177 20.25 -13.24 0.12
CA ILE A 177 18.92 -13.79 0.50
C ILE A 177 17.99 -13.77 -0.72
N LEU A 178 17.93 -12.64 -1.41
CA LEU A 178 17.02 -12.40 -2.54
C LEU A 178 17.59 -12.85 -3.91
N GLN A 179 18.81 -13.41 -3.93
CA GLN A 179 19.54 -13.83 -5.14
C GLN A 179 19.57 -12.78 -6.26
N LEU A 180 19.99 -11.57 -5.91
CA LEU A 180 20.01 -10.43 -6.85
C LEU A 180 21.38 -10.20 -7.50
N GLY A 181 22.43 -10.89 -7.06
CA GLY A 181 23.81 -10.60 -7.45
C GLY A 181 24.30 -9.24 -6.94
N SER A 182 25.35 -8.70 -7.56
CA SER A 182 25.94 -7.39 -7.23
C SER A 182 25.15 -6.24 -7.84
N VAL A 183 23.92 -6.01 -7.35
CA VAL A 183 23.02 -4.96 -7.85
C VAL A 183 23.35 -3.57 -7.29
N TYR A 184 23.98 -3.50 -6.11
CA TYR A 184 24.32 -2.22 -5.50
C TYR A 184 25.69 -1.70 -5.97
N PRO A 185 25.87 -0.38 -6.16
CA PRO A 185 27.13 0.18 -6.67
C PRO A 185 28.37 -0.14 -5.83
N PHE A 186 28.24 -0.36 -4.51
CA PHE A 186 29.39 -0.68 -3.65
C PHE A 186 29.86 -2.15 -3.78
N GLN A 187 29.11 -2.98 -4.50
CA GLN A 187 29.40 -4.42 -4.73
C GLN A 187 30.16 -4.67 -6.04
N GLN A 188 30.48 -3.60 -6.79
CA GLN A 188 31.17 -3.64 -8.07
C GLN A 188 32.67 -3.37 -7.92
#